data_AF-A0A926P7H3-F1
#
_entry.id   AF-A0A926P7H3-F1
#
_cell.length_a   1.000
_cell.length_b   1.000
_cell.length_c   1.000
_cell.angle_alpha   90.00
_cell.angle_beta   90.00
_cell.angle_gamma   90.00
#
_symmetry.space_group_name_H-M   'P 1'
#
loop_
_entity.id
_entity.type
_entity.pdbx_description
1 polymer ?
#
loop_
_entity_poly.entity_id
_entity_poly.type
_entity_poly.pdbx_seq_one_letter_code
_entity_poly.pdbx_strand_id
1 'polypeptide(L)'
;MSRTTFKLPTRSHWVQVSPVSNSQAKFSLVALLPYPSRRFGISRQLITSGLLVALLGVLGTSVNAQVPSSTPLAQTQDTSEADTVPKQLLGQWQAKDPTSDKLFTFIFAPDNNLFFVLPAPDGSSIALKVGYRVNPATQPMQLDIQLSPEQTALTIFEFTADGKLRLDLDGLTPGQSRPTAFQPNTPLFDKASEATTVPENIQVIELEAFENLINQGAQKPEDEAKNYMYALTQVQQAHYLEQGKFAREIEEVSIGLRTETESYRYQIVPQGDNTQNVMITAVAKEAQLPSYTSAVFVTQVNGKVTTVAQICETAQPSTSPPAMPTAPIAGSSEIQCPAGSRSLQLLPSRSKNASVEMAGGEENG
;
A
#
# COMPACT_ATOMS: atom_id res chain seq x y z
N MET A 1 49.70 -57.12 -12.41
CA MET A 1 48.44 -57.74 -12.87
C MET A 1 47.51 -57.86 -11.67
N SER A 2 46.41 -57.12 -11.67
CA SER A 2 45.08 -57.55 -11.20
C SER A 2 44.23 -56.30 -10.97
N ARG A 3 43.29 -56.11 -11.90
CA ARG A 3 42.24 -55.10 -11.89
C ARG A 3 41.22 -55.48 -10.82
N THR A 4 40.92 -54.56 -9.90
CA THR A 4 39.78 -54.71 -8.99
C THR A 4 38.57 -54.03 -9.61
N THR A 5 37.69 -54.86 -10.17
CA THR A 5 36.39 -54.49 -10.74
C THR A 5 35.43 -54.17 -9.60
N PHE A 6 34.94 -52.92 -9.52
CA PHE A 6 33.84 -52.56 -8.62
C PHE A 6 32.50 -52.83 -9.31
N LYS A 7 31.69 -53.69 -8.71
CA LYS A 7 30.40 -54.17 -9.21
C LYS A 7 29.29 -53.34 -8.53
N LEU A 8 28.51 -52.59 -9.31
CA LEU A 8 27.30 -51.90 -8.86
C LEU A 8 26.20 -52.91 -8.45
N PRO A 9 25.39 -52.62 -7.43
CA PRO A 9 24.06 -53.17 -7.31
C PRO A 9 23.01 -52.19 -7.86
N THR A 10 22.28 -52.68 -8.86
CA THR A 10 21.00 -52.18 -9.35
C THR A 10 19.87 -52.53 -8.38
N ARG A 11 19.07 -51.54 -7.98
CA ARG A 11 17.62 -51.74 -7.77
C ARG A 11 16.88 -50.41 -7.87
N SER A 12 16.03 -50.37 -8.89
CA SER A 12 15.06 -49.35 -9.24
C SER A 12 13.87 -49.37 -8.27
N HIS A 13 13.54 -48.22 -7.70
CA HIS A 13 12.18 -47.90 -7.25
C HIS A 13 11.76 -46.61 -7.96
N TRP A 14 10.86 -46.78 -8.92
CA TRP A 14 10.12 -45.68 -9.53
C TRP A 14 9.06 -45.23 -8.54
N VAL A 15 9.22 -44.04 -7.97
CA VAL A 15 8.10 -43.30 -7.38
C VAL A 15 7.59 -42.35 -8.45
N GLN A 16 6.39 -42.63 -8.96
CA GLN A 16 5.62 -41.68 -9.76
C GLN A 16 5.28 -40.47 -8.87
N VAL A 17 5.82 -39.30 -9.20
CA VAL A 17 5.30 -38.03 -8.71
C VAL A 17 4.22 -37.59 -9.68
N SER A 18 2.96 -37.72 -9.27
CA SER A 18 1.81 -37.09 -9.94
C SER A 18 1.89 -35.57 -9.77
N PRO A 19 1.42 -34.77 -10.76
CA PRO A 19 1.39 -33.33 -10.63
C PRO A 19 0.30 -32.92 -9.61
N VAL A 20 0.72 -32.21 -8.56
CA VAL A 20 -0.24 -31.58 -7.64
C VAL A 20 -0.87 -30.39 -8.35
N SER A 21 -2.16 -30.55 -8.58
CA SER A 21 -3.12 -29.55 -9.04
C SER A 21 -2.99 -28.24 -8.24
N ASN A 22 -2.91 -27.15 -8.98
CA ASN A 22 -3.07 -25.78 -8.53
C ASN A 22 -4.40 -25.65 -7.76
N SER A 23 -4.35 -25.38 -6.45
CA SER A 23 -5.53 -25.11 -5.63
C SER A 23 -5.40 -23.71 -5.07
N GLN A 24 -6.20 -22.81 -5.64
CA GLN A 24 -6.45 -21.49 -5.09
C GLN A 24 -6.94 -21.61 -3.64
N ALA A 25 -6.20 -21.03 -2.70
CA ALA A 25 -6.65 -20.88 -1.33
C ALA A 25 -7.58 -19.65 -1.25
N LYS A 26 -8.88 -19.88 -1.42
CA LYS A 26 -9.93 -18.98 -0.91
C LYS A 26 -10.03 -19.18 0.60
N PHE A 27 -9.78 -18.14 1.38
CA PHE A 27 -10.14 -18.12 2.80
C PHE A 27 -11.44 -17.33 2.99
N SER A 28 -12.54 -18.04 3.21
CA SER A 28 -13.74 -17.51 3.85
C SER A 28 -13.90 -18.15 5.22
N LEU A 29 -14.01 -17.32 6.25
CA LEU A 29 -14.39 -17.70 7.61
C LEU A 29 -15.85 -18.17 7.61
N VAL A 30 -16.12 -19.39 8.08
CA VAL A 30 -17.46 -19.82 8.48
C VAL A 30 -17.38 -20.38 9.90
N ALA A 31 -18.05 -19.69 10.81
CA ALA A 31 -18.32 -20.15 12.17
C ALA A 31 -19.37 -21.26 12.15
N LEU A 32 -19.09 -22.35 12.89
CA LEU A 32 -20.02 -23.44 13.16
C LEU A 32 -20.82 -23.11 14.42
N LEU A 33 -22.16 -23.05 14.35
CA LEU A 33 -23.08 -23.63 15.34
C LEU A 33 -24.46 -23.90 14.70
N PRO A 34 -25.24 -24.90 15.16
CA PRO A 34 -26.39 -25.47 14.44
C PRO A 34 -27.75 -25.04 14.99
N TYR A 35 -28.81 -24.99 14.16
CA TYR A 35 -30.22 -25.29 14.49
C TYR A 35 -31.11 -25.27 13.23
N PRO A 36 -32.35 -25.82 13.23
CA PRO A 36 -32.80 -26.74 12.21
C PRO A 36 -33.81 -26.14 11.24
N SER A 37 -33.87 -26.77 10.08
CA SER A 37 -34.73 -26.47 8.94
C SER A 37 -36.22 -26.71 9.23
N ARG A 38 -37.07 -25.75 8.87
CA ARG A 38 -38.44 -26.04 8.41
C ARG A 38 -38.64 -25.44 7.02
N ARG A 39 -38.87 -26.33 6.05
CA ARG A 39 -39.26 -26.03 4.68
C ARG A 39 -40.74 -25.63 4.66
N PHE A 40 -41.06 -24.54 3.98
CA PHE A 40 -42.31 -24.41 3.25
C PHE A 40 -41.97 -23.77 1.89
N GLY A 41 -42.18 -24.52 0.82
CA GLY A 41 -42.30 -23.93 -0.50
C GLY A 41 -43.69 -23.33 -0.69
N ILE A 42 -43.85 -22.52 -1.73
CA ILE A 42 -44.96 -22.55 -2.68
C ILE A 42 -44.53 -21.72 -3.92
N SER A 43 -45.13 -22.14 -5.02
CA SER A 43 -44.89 -21.82 -6.42
C SER A 43 -45.61 -20.54 -6.91
N ARG A 44 -45.30 -20.16 -8.16
CA ARG A 44 -46.22 -19.81 -9.27
C ARG A 44 -46.35 -18.33 -9.76
N GLN A 45 -46.09 -18.21 -11.08
CA GLN A 45 -46.83 -17.52 -12.17
C GLN A 45 -46.69 -15.98 -12.30
N LEU A 46 -46.12 -15.47 -13.41
CA LEU A 46 -46.69 -15.13 -14.74
C LEU A 46 -47.63 -13.89 -14.74
N ILE A 47 -47.37 -12.94 -15.66
CA ILE A 47 -48.25 -11.96 -16.37
C ILE A 47 -47.31 -11.10 -17.24
N THR A 48 -47.15 -11.35 -18.55
CA THR A 48 -47.93 -10.92 -19.75
C THR A 48 -47.71 -9.48 -20.24
N SER A 49 -47.52 -9.41 -21.56
CA SER A 49 -47.21 -8.30 -22.47
C SER A 49 -48.19 -7.11 -22.51
N GLY A 50 -47.72 -5.99 -23.06
CA GLY A 50 -48.56 -4.93 -23.63
C GLY A 50 -47.77 -4.03 -24.59
N LEU A 51 -48.05 -4.15 -25.89
CA LEU A 51 -47.47 -3.41 -27.01
C LEU A 51 -48.55 -2.45 -27.52
N LEU A 52 -48.23 -1.17 -27.78
CA LEU A 52 -49.08 -0.32 -28.62
C LEU A 52 -48.27 0.80 -29.27
N VAL A 53 -48.11 0.65 -30.59
CA VAL A 53 -47.63 1.64 -31.55
C VAL A 53 -48.84 2.44 -32.02
N ALA A 54 -48.74 3.78 -32.07
CA ALA A 54 -49.62 4.61 -32.87
C ALA A 54 -48.82 5.78 -33.47
N LEU A 55 -48.51 5.65 -34.76
CA LEU A 55 -48.15 6.74 -35.67
C LEU A 55 -49.42 7.48 -36.09
N LEU A 56 -49.38 8.80 -36.21
CA LEU A 56 -50.21 9.59 -37.14
C LEU A 56 -49.51 10.93 -37.40
N GLY A 57 -49.22 11.23 -38.67
CA GLY A 57 -48.78 12.53 -39.15
C GLY A 57 -49.92 13.25 -39.89
N VAL A 58 -49.92 14.59 -39.84
CA VAL A 58 -50.65 15.46 -40.78
C VAL A 58 -49.84 16.75 -41.01
N LEU A 59 -49.90 17.22 -42.26
CA LEU A 59 -49.20 18.35 -42.87
C LEU A 59 -49.71 19.74 -42.41
N GLY A 60 -48.76 20.67 -42.25
CA GLY A 60 -48.77 22.05 -42.77
C GLY A 60 -49.84 23.06 -42.31
N THR A 61 -49.41 24.10 -41.60
CA THR A 61 -49.59 25.53 -41.95
C THR A 61 -48.70 26.40 -41.05
N SER A 62 -47.97 27.35 -41.65
CA SER A 62 -47.13 28.30 -40.92
C SER A 62 -48.02 29.40 -40.31
N VAL A 63 -48.29 29.33 -39.02
CA VAL A 63 -48.86 30.44 -38.25
C VAL A 63 -47.73 31.13 -37.50
N ASN A 64 -47.48 32.38 -37.88
CA ASN A 64 -46.57 33.28 -37.19
C ASN A 64 -47.27 33.72 -35.89
N ALA A 65 -47.07 32.95 -34.80
CA ALA A 65 -47.51 33.32 -33.47
C ALA A 65 -46.34 33.96 -32.72
N GLN A 66 -46.46 35.27 -32.51
CA GLN A 66 -45.60 36.08 -31.66
C GLN A 66 -45.47 35.40 -30.28
N VAL A 67 -44.24 35.08 -29.87
CA VAL A 67 -43.96 34.49 -28.56
C VAL A 67 -44.22 35.57 -27.49
N PRO A 68 -45.17 35.41 -26.56
CA PRO A 68 -45.19 36.22 -25.35
C PRO A 68 -43.97 35.84 -24.52
N SER A 69 -43.24 36.86 -24.08
CA SER A 69 -42.03 36.77 -23.25
C SER A 69 -42.21 35.74 -22.14
N SER A 70 -41.54 34.60 -22.24
CA SER A 70 -41.43 33.67 -21.13
C SER A 70 -40.59 34.34 -20.06
N THR A 71 -41.20 34.55 -18.89
CA THR A 71 -40.53 34.71 -17.61
C THR A 71 -39.33 33.77 -17.56
N PRO A 72 -38.13 34.20 -17.12
CA PRO A 72 -37.06 33.25 -16.91
C PRO A 72 -37.54 32.31 -15.80
N LEU A 73 -37.88 31.08 -16.19
CA LEU A 73 -37.85 29.95 -15.27
C LEU A 73 -36.48 30.02 -14.63
N ALA A 74 -36.46 30.21 -13.31
CA ALA A 74 -35.30 29.91 -12.51
C ALA A 74 -34.91 28.47 -12.88
N GLN A 75 -33.89 28.35 -13.73
CA GLN A 75 -33.15 27.11 -13.86
C GLN A 75 -32.62 26.88 -12.45
N THR A 76 -33.26 25.97 -11.72
CA THR A 76 -32.57 25.23 -10.67
C THR A 76 -31.32 24.70 -11.35
N GLN A 77 -30.20 25.35 -11.08
CA GLN A 77 -28.89 24.86 -11.44
C GLN A 77 -28.80 23.49 -10.78
N ASP A 78 -28.95 22.43 -11.58
CA ASP A 78 -28.21 21.20 -11.37
C ASP A 78 -26.74 21.63 -11.35
N THR A 79 -26.31 22.01 -10.15
CA THR A 79 -24.90 22.13 -9.82
C THR A 79 -24.47 20.68 -9.86
N SER A 80 -24.01 20.24 -11.05
CA SER A 80 -23.73 18.85 -11.39
C SER A 80 -23.15 18.14 -10.18
N GLU A 81 -23.79 17.05 -9.75
CA GLU A 81 -23.32 16.22 -8.63
C GLU A 81 -21.83 15.82 -8.80
N ALA A 82 -21.34 15.83 -10.05
CA ALA A 82 -19.95 15.64 -10.38
C ALA A 82 -18.98 16.74 -9.88
N ASP A 83 -19.45 17.98 -9.71
CA ASP A 83 -18.64 19.11 -9.21
C ASP A 83 -18.70 19.25 -7.67
N THR A 84 -19.68 18.61 -7.02
CA THR A 84 -19.89 18.70 -5.56
C THR A 84 -19.16 17.59 -4.80
N VAL A 85 -19.10 16.37 -5.34
CA VAL A 85 -18.44 15.22 -4.70
C VAL A 85 -16.95 15.48 -4.39
N PRO A 86 -16.12 15.99 -5.33
CA PRO A 86 -14.72 16.30 -5.01
C PRO A 86 -14.57 17.33 -3.88
N LYS A 87 -15.49 18.30 -3.79
CA LYS A 87 -15.50 19.30 -2.71
C LYS A 87 -15.91 18.70 -1.38
N GLN A 88 -16.89 17.80 -1.39
CA GLN A 88 -17.37 17.12 -0.18
C GLN A 88 -16.28 16.21 0.43
N LEU A 89 -15.44 15.60 -0.42
CA LEU A 89 -14.31 14.78 0.04
C LEU A 89 -13.27 15.58 0.82
N LEU A 90 -13.07 16.87 0.53
CA LEU A 90 -12.03 17.66 1.18
C LEU A 90 -12.17 17.68 2.71
N GLY A 91 -11.02 17.59 3.38
CA GLY A 91 -10.92 17.61 4.84
C GLY A 91 -10.26 16.35 5.41
N GLN A 92 -10.29 16.27 6.75
CA GLN A 92 -9.75 15.14 7.50
C GLN A 92 -10.85 14.15 7.84
N TRP A 93 -10.58 12.88 7.52
CA TRP A 93 -11.49 11.76 7.74
C TRP A 93 -10.81 10.74 8.64
N GLN A 94 -11.53 10.27 9.66
CA GLN A 94 -10.97 9.41 10.69
C GLN A 94 -11.84 8.20 10.95
N ALA A 95 -11.19 7.04 11.11
CA ALA A 95 -11.83 5.84 11.58
C ALA A 95 -10.90 5.14 12.56
N LYS A 96 -11.48 4.40 13.50
CA LYS A 96 -10.73 3.48 14.33
C LYS A 96 -10.53 2.18 13.58
N ASP A 97 -9.31 1.68 13.58
CA ASP A 97 -9.04 0.31 13.17
C ASP A 97 -9.78 -0.65 14.09
N PRO A 98 -10.65 -1.54 13.58
CA PRO A 98 -11.37 -2.48 14.43
C PRO A 98 -10.45 -3.50 15.12
N THR A 99 -9.21 -3.68 14.63
CA THR A 99 -8.27 -4.68 15.15
C THR A 99 -7.34 -4.09 16.22
N SER A 100 -6.82 -2.89 16.01
CA SER A 100 -5.80 -2.25 16.86
C SER A 100 -6.32 -1.08 17.70
N ASP A 101 -7.57 -0.63 17.50
CA ASP A 101 -8.16 0.58 18.08
C ASP A 101 -7.36 1.87 17.80
N LYS A 102 -6.37 1.81 16.90
CA LYS A 102 -5.61 2.97 16.45
C LYS A 102 -6.45 3.81 15.49
N LEU A 103 -6.20 5.10 15.49
CA LEU A 103 -6.89 6.06 14.64
C LEU A 103 -6.20 6.14 13.28
N PHE A 104 -6.90 5.76 12.22
CA PHE A 104 -6.50 6.04 10.84
C PHE A 104 -7.04 7.39 10.43
N THR A 105 -6.18 8.23 9.86
CA THR A 105 -6.57 9.53 9.32
C THR A 105 -6.21 9.65 7.85
N PHE A 106 -7.21 10.04 7.06
CA PHE A 106 -7.05 10.48 5.68
C PHE A 106 -7.22 11.99 5.60
N ILE A 107 -6.45 12.65 4.76
CA ILE A 107 -6.65 14.06 4.44
C ILE A 107 -6.79 14.18 2.93
N PHE A 108 -8.00 14.48 2.46
CA PHE A 108 -8.24 14.85 1.07
C PHE A 108 -7.99 16.35 0.94
N ALA A 109 -7.05 16.70 0.07
CA ALA A 109 -6.61 18.06 -0.14
C ALA A 109 -6.84 18.51 -1.58
N PRO A 110 -6.84 19.84 -1.84
CA PRO A 110 -6.89 20.38 -3.19
C PRO A 110 -5.79 19.81 -4.10
N ASP A 111 -5.97 20.03 -5.41
CA ASP A 111 -5.03 19.62 -6.45
C ASP A 111 -4.78 18.10 -6.46
N ASN A 112 -5.81 17.32 -6.15
CA ASN A 112 -5.80 15.85 -6.20
C ASN A 112 -4.79 15.20 -5.24
N ASN A 113 -4.49 15.83 -4.11
CA ASN A 113 -3.58 15.27 -3.09
C ASN A 113 -4.35 14.52 -2.02
N LEU A 114 -3.91 13.30 -1.70
CA LEU A 114 -4.41 12.49 -0.59
C LEU A 114 -3.26 12.17 0.36
N PHE A 115 -3.48 12.36 1.66
CA PHE A 115 -2.52 12.00 2.69
C PHE A 115 -3.03 10.87 3.57
N PHE A 116 -2.22 9.84 3.77
CA PHE A 116 -2.43 8.79 4.77
C PHE A 116 -1.57 9.13 5.99
N VAL A 117 -2.18 9.50 7.11
CA VAL A 117 -1.43 9.74 8.35
C VAL A 117 -1.35 8.44 9.14
N LEU A 118 -0.13 7.92 9.25
CA LEU A 118 0.19 6.67 9.91
C LEU A 118 0.81 6.94 11.29
N PRO A 119 0.25 6.37 12.37
CA PRO A 119 0.81 6.52 13.70
C PRO A 119 2.12 5.72 13.84
N ALA A 120 3.15 6.36 14.39
CA ALA A 120 4.44 5.76 14.69
C ALA A 120 4.49 5.24 16.15
N PRO A 121 5.42 4.33 16.47
CA PRO A 121 5.47 3.63 17.77
C PRO A 121 5.85 4.53 18.95
N ASP A 122 6.57 5.62 18.69
CA ASP A 122 6.98 6.62 19.67
C ASP A 122 5.87 7.65 19.96
N GLY A 123 4.69 7.47 19.35
CA GLY A 123 3.56 8.39 19.44
C GLY A 123 3.61 9.55 18.44
N SER A 124 4.64 9.62 17.60
CA SER A 124 4.66 10.53 16.45
C SER A 124 3.81 9.98 15.29
N SER A 125 3.73 10.71 14.19
CA SER A 125 3.08 10.24 12.96
C SER A 125 3.89 10.65 11.73
N ILE A 126 3.74 9.88 10.66
CA ILE A 126 4.18 10.24 9.30
C ILE A 126 2.97 10.34 8.39
N ALA A 127 3.05 11.16 7.34
CA ALA A 127 2.01 11.28 6.33
C ALA A 127 2.54 10.83 4.97
N LEU A 128 1.91 9.84 4.35
CA LEU A 128 2.19 9.46 2.96
C LEU A 128 1.33 10.30 2.02
N LYS A 129 1.93 11.07 1.11
CA LYS A 129 1.22 11.86 0.09
C LYS A 129 1.17 11.08 -1.23
N VAL A 130 -0.03 10.96 -1.79
CA VAL A 130 -0.31 10.32 -3.09
C VAL A 130 -1.24 11.20 -3.92
N GLY A 131 -1.32 10.95 -5.22
CA GLY A 131 -2.37 11.50 -6.06
C GLY A 131 -3.70 10.74 -5.89
N TYR A 132 -4.83 11.39 -6.17
CA TYR A 132 -6.11 10.70 -6.29
C TYR A 132 -6.98 11.25 -7.42
N ARG A 133 -7.87 10.42 -7.97
CA ARG A 133 -8.93 10.87 -8.89
C ARG A 133 -10.24 10.22 -8.52
N VAL A 134 -11.33 10.94 -8.75
CA VAL A 134 -12.68 10.42 -8.48
C VAL A 134 -13.52 10.42 -9.73
N ASN A 135 -14.37 9.41 -9.84
CA ASN A 135 -15.43 9.35 -10.83
C ASN A 135 -16.79 9.20 -10.11
N PRO A 136 -17.50 10.31 -9.87
CA PRO A 136 -18.78 10.33 -9.15
C PRO A 136 -19.96 9.85 -10.00
N ALA A 137 -19.79 9.67 -11.32
CA ALA A 137 -20.87 9.28 -12.22
C ALA A 137 -21.25 7.77 -12.12
N THR A 138 -20.76 7.08 -11.10
CA THR A 138 -20.90 5.63 -10.91
C THR A 138 -21.42 5.32 -9.53
N GLN A 139 -22.07 4.17 -9.38
CA GLN A 139 -22.57 3.68 -8.09
C GLN A 139 -22.09 2.24 -7.88
N PRO A 140 -21.26 1.95 -6.85
CA PRO A 140 -20.57 2.91 -5.97
C PRO A 140 -19.66 3.88 -6.73
N MET A 141 -19.40 5.06 -6.17
CA MET A 141 -18.49 6.03 -6.78
C MET A 141 -17.06 5.46 -6.78
N GLN A 142 -16.26 5.90 -7.73
CA GLN A 142 -14.93 5.33 -7.95
C GLN A 142 -13.84 6.27 -7.46
N LEU A 143 -12.85 5.72 -6.76
CA LEU A 143 -11.63 6.41 -6.33
C LEU A 143 -10.42 5.68 -6.92
N ASP A 144 -9.56 6.44 -7.58
CA ASP A 144 -8.26 6.00 -8.07
C ASP A 144 -7.19 6.60 -7.17
N ILE A 145 -6.33 5.76 -6.61
CA ILE A 145 -5.22 6.16 -5.76
C ILE A 145 -3.93 6.01 -6.58
N GLN A 146 -3.29 7.12 -6.90
CA GLN A 146 -2.07 7.19 -7.71
C GLN A 146 -0.85 7.06 -6.82
N LEU A 147 -0.29 5.86 -6.81
CA LEU A 147 0.82 5.50 -5.95
C LEU A 147 2.15 5.85 -6.59
N SER A 148 2.17 5.79 -7.93
CA SER A 148 3.24 6.29 -8.79
C SER A 148 2.69 6.66 -10.17
N PRO A 149 3.49 7.27 -11.07
CA PRO A 149 3.05 7.60 -12.44
C PRO A 149 2.54 6.39 -13.25
N GLU A 150 2.98 5.18 -12.90
CA GLU A 150 2.62 3.94 -13.61
C GLU A 150 1.68 3.03 -12.80
N GLN A 151 1.50 3.30 -11.50
CA GLN A 151 0.76 2.43 -10.60
C GLN A 151 -0.43 3.17 -9.97
N THR A 152 -1.62 2.65 -10.26
CA THR A 152 -2.88 3.12 -9.68
C THR A 152 -3.59 1.96 -9.01
N ALA A 153 -3.96 2.13 -7.74
CA ALA A 153 -4.90 1.24 -7.06
C ALA A 153 -6.34 1.73 -7.30
N LEU A 154 -7.22 0.83 -7.70
CA LEU A 154 -8.59 1.13 -8.07
C LEU A 154 -9.54 0.70 -6.96
N THR A 155 -10.31 1.63 -6.41
CA THR A 155 -11.27 1.33 -5.34
C THR A 155 -12.60 2.08 -5.52
N ILE A 156 -13.50 1.93 -4.56
CA ILE A 156 -14.82 2.53 -4.52
C ILE A 156 -15.08 3.25 -3.18
N PHE A 157 -15.94 4.25 -3.22
CA PHE A 157 -16.39 4.99 -2.05
C PHE A 157 -17.84 5.44 -2.17
N GLU A 158 -18.45 5.76 -1.04
CA GLU A 158 -19.77 6.42 -0.97
C GLU A 158 -19.84 7.34 0.25
N PHE A 159 -20.72 8.34 0.20
CA PHE A 159 -21.16 9.03 1.39
C PHE A 159 -22.44 8.38 1.90
N THR A 160 -22.46 8.04 3.17
CA THR A 160 -23.67 7.54 3.82
C THR A 160 -24.66 8.69 4.06
N ALA A 161 -25.92 8.36 4.33
CA ALA A 161 -26.96 9.37 4.58
C ALA A 161 -26.66 10.25 5.81
N ASP A 162 -25.88 9.76 6.77
CA ASP A 162 -25.39 10.49 7.94
C ASP A 162 -24.05 11.22 7.69
N GLY A 163 -23.58 11.27 6.44
CA GLY A 163 -22.43 12.06 6.03
C GLY A 163 -21.07 11.42 6.33
N LYS A 164 -21.03 10.14 6.68
CA LYS A 164 -19.78 9.39 6.82
C LYS A 164 -19.24 8.99 5.45
N LEU A 165 -17.92 8.87 5.35
CA LEU A 165 -17.27 8.34 4.16
C LEU A 165 -17.09 6.84 4.33
N ARG A 166 -17.71 6.04 3.47
CA ARG A 166 -17.39 4.63 3.34
C ARG A 166 -16.38 4.47 2.22
N LEU A 167 -15.21 3.91 2.53
CA LEU A 167 -14.12 3.76 1.57
C LEU A 167 -13.60 2.33 1.62
N ASP A 168 -13.61 1.64 0.48
CA ASP A 168 -13.03 0.31 0.40
C ASP A 168 -11.50 0.40 0.35
N LEU A 169 -10.85 -0.17 1.34
CA LEU A 169 -9.40 -0.16 1.50
C LEU A 169 -8.81 -1.57 1.39
N ASP A 170 -9.65 -2.58 1.16
CA ASP A 170 -9.17 -3.95 1.00
C ASP A 170 -8.62 -4.17 -0.41
N GLY A 171 -7.47 -4.87 -0.50
CA GLY A 171 -6.87 -5.22 -1.78
C GLY A 171 -6.43 -4.04 -2.67
N LEU A 172 -5.93 -2.95 -2.08
CA LEU A 172 -5.37 -1.78 -2.80
C LEU A 172 -4.04 -2.10 -3.53
N THR A 173 -4.04 -3.09 -4.41
CA THR A 173 -2.87 -3.52 -5.19
C THR A 173 -3.01 -3.04 -6.64
N PRO A 174 -2.01 -2.33 -7.20
CA PRO A 174 -1.99 -1.97 -8.61
C PRO A 174 -2.23 -3.17 -9.55
N GLY A 175 -2.98 -2.93 -10.63
CA GLY A 175 -3.29 -3.96 -11.63
C GLY A 175 -4.45 -4.89 -11.27
N GLN A 176 -5.01 -4.79 -10.05
CA GLN A 176 -6.26 -5.48 -9.72
C GLN A 176 -7.48 -4.77 -10.32
N SER A 177 -8.52 -5.55 -10.60
CA SER A 177 -9.81 -5.02 -11.04
C SER A 177 -10.46 -4.21 -9.92
N ARG A 178 -11.11 -3.10 -10.27
CA ARG A 178 -11.88 -2.31 -9.30
C ARG A 178 -12.98 -3.17 -8.66
N PRO A 179 -13.15 -3.12 -7.33
CA PRO A 179 -14.32 -3.69 -6.66
C PRO A 179 -15.62 -3.12 -7.22
N THR A 180 -16.66 -3.95 -7.30
CA THR A 180 -17.99 -3.55 -7.78
C THR A 180 -19.01 -3.38 -6.65
N ALA A 181 -18.65 -3.79 -5.43
CA ALA A 181 -19.47 -3.69 -4.23
C ALA A 181 -18.58 -3.65 -2.98
N PHE A 182 -19.07 -3.00 -1.93
CA PHE A 182 -18.37 -2.90 -0.65
C PHE A 182 -18.34 -4.24 0.09
N GLN A 183 -17.24 -4.51 0.77
CA GLN A 183 -17.13 -5.63 1.69
C GLN A 183 -17.98 -5.41 2.98
N PRO A 184 -18.37 -6.49 3.67
CA PRO A 184 -19.17 -6.39 4.90
C PRO A 184 -18.54 -5.53 6.00
N ASN A 185 -17.21 -5.51 6.08
CA ASN A 185 -16.45 -4.79 7.11
C ASN A 185 -15.75 -3.55 6.56
N THR A 186 -16.21 -3.01 5.42
CA THR A 186 -15.64 -1.77 4.88
C THR A 186 -15.73 -0.64 5.92
N PRO A 187 -14.63 0.03 6.27
CA PRO A 187 -14.62 1.07 7.28
C PRO A 187 -15.53 2.26 6.93
N LEU A 188 -16.09 2.87 7.97
CA LEU A 188 -16.81 4.15 7.90
C LEU A 188 -15.98 5.22 8.62
N PHE A 189 -15.67 6.28 7.90
CA PHE A 189 -14.88 7.40 8.38
C PHE A 189 -15.78 8.56 8.77
N ASP A 190 -15.52 9.11 9.95
CA ASP A 190 -16.08 10.36 10.43
C ASP A 190 -15.30 11.54 9.89
N LYS A 191 -16.00 12.61 9.49
CA LYS A 191 -15.35 13.86 9.14
C LYS A 191 -14.87 14.55 10.42
N ALA A 192 -13.57 14.56 10.64
CA ALA A 192 -12.96 15.11 11.85
C ALA A 192 -12.75 16.63 11.73
N SER A 193 -12.41 17.13 10.55
CA SER A 193 -12.28 18.57 10.29
C SER A 193 -12.32 18.91 8.80
N GLU A 194 -12.49 20.20 8.48
CA GLU A 194 -12.35 20.74 7.12
C GLU A 194 -10.88 21.00 6.72
N ALA A 195 -9.91 20.71 7.59
CA ALA A 195 -8.51 20.99 7.32
C ALA A 195 -7.97 20.09 6.20
N THR A 196 -7.35 20.70 5.20
CA THR A 196 -6.79 20.02 4.02
C THR A 196 -5.26 19.91 4.07
N THR A 197 -4.65 20.25 5.19
CA THR A 197 -3.20 20.24 5.39
C THR A 197 -2.81 19.24 6.46
N VAL A 198 -1.66 18.59 6.26
CA VAL A 198 -1.02 17.78 7.29
C VAL A 198 -0.46 18.71 8.38
N PRO A 199 -0.66 18.41 9.69
CA PRO A 199 -0.03 19.16 10.78
C PRO A 199 1.49 19.32 10.62
N GLU A 200 2.05 20.50 10.92
CA GLU A 200 3.47 20.82 10.68
C GLU A 200 4.46 19.90 11.41
N ASN A 201 4.04 19.26 12.50
CA ASN A 201 4.85 18.32 13.28
C ASN A 201 4.89 16.91 12.69
N ILE A 202 4.17 16.66 11.59
CA ILE A 202 4.10 15.36 10.91
C ILE A 202 4.93 15.45 9.63
N GLN A 203 5.91 14.56 9.51
CA GLN A 203 6.73 14.48 8.31
C GLN A 203 5.88 13.95 7.14
N VAL A 204 5.85 14.70 6.04
CA VAL A 204 5.23 14.26 4.78
C VAL A 204 6.26 13.53 3.92
N ILE A 205 5.91 12.34 3.46
CA ILE A 205 6.63 11.52 2.50
C ILE A 205 5.74 11.43 1.26
N GLU A 206 6.12 12.07 0.16
CA GLU A 206 5.37 11.87 -1.09
C GLU A 206 5.79 10.56 -1.72
N LEU A 207 4.85 9.66 -2.00
CA LEU A 207 5.13 8.30 -2.47
C LEU A 207 5.58 8.30 -3.93
N GLU A 208 4.98 9.16 -4.76
CA GLU A 208 5.48 9.46 -6.09
C GLU A 208 6.88 10.08 -6.03
N ALA A 209 7.11 10.95 -5.04
CA ALA A 209 8.43 11.46 -4.74
C ALA A 209 9.33 10.42 -4.09
N PHE A 210 8.83 9.29 -3.58
CA PHE A 210 9.64 8.23 -2.97
C PHE A 210 10.29 7.39 -4.06
N GLU A 211 9.53 6.97 -5.09
CA GLU A 211 10.11 6.44 -6.33
C GLU A 211 11.05 7.47 -6.99
N ASN A 212 10.66 8.74 -7.06
CA ASN A 212 11.52 9.79 -7.60
C ASN A 212 12.67 10.20 -6.65
N LEU A 213 12.64 9.94 -5.35
CA LEU A 213 13.77 10.18 -4.42
C LEU A 213 14.77 9.03 -4.57
N ILE A 214 14.26 7.82 -4.72
CA ILE A 214 15.00 6.63 -5.09
C ILE A 214 15.68 6.85 -6.46
N ASN A 215 14.99 7.44 -7.45
CA ASN A 215 15.49 7.55 -8.84
C ASN A 215 16.08 8.92 -9.25
N GLN A 216 15.67 10.03 -8.64
CA GLN A 216 16.09 11.42 -8.98
C GLN A 216 17.07 12.02 -7.97
N GLY A 217 17.38 11.30 -6.88
CA GLY A 217 18.52 11.59 -5.98
C GLY A 217 19.69 10.62 -6.14
N ALA A 218 19.43 9.42 -6.66
CA ALA A 218 20.45 8.42 -6.94
C ALA A 218 21.04 8.66 -8.33
N GLN A 219 22.21 9.30 -8.39
CA GLN A 219 22.96 9.34 -9.64
C GLN A 219 23.54 7.96 -10.01
N LYS A 220 23.43 6.99 -9.09
CA LYS A 220 24.03 5.65 -9.19
C LYS A 220 23.02 4.60 -8.72
N PRO A 221 22.93 3.44 -9.39
CA PRO A 221 22.07 2.33 -8.97
C PRO A 221 22.26 1.91 -7.50
N GLU A 222 23.45 2.07 -6.93
CA GLU A 222 23.73 1.77 -5.53
C GLU A 222 22.98 2.66 -4.55
N ASP A 223 22.81 3.95 -4.88
CA ASP A 223 22.10 4.90 -4.01
C ASP A 223 20.59 4.63 -4.07
N GLU A 224 20.10 4.23 -5.24
CA GLU A 224 18.72 3.76 -5.47
C GLU A 224 18.42 2.57 -4.55
N ALA A 225 19.25 1.53 -4.61
CA ALA A 225 19.10 0.32 -3.80
C ALA A 225 19.15 0.60 -2.30
N LYS A 226 20.05 1.48 -1.84
CA LYS A 226 20.15 1.85 -0.41
C LYS A 226 18.90 2.55 0.09
N ASN A 227 18.38 3.52 -0.66
CA ASN A 227 17.16 4.24 -0.31
C ASN A 227 15.96 3.30 -0.26
N TYR A 228 15.87 2.41 -1.26
CA TYR A 228 14.82 1.40 -1.34
C TYR A 228 14.88 0.43 -0.15
N MET A 229 16.06 -0.10 0.16
CA MET A 229 16.30 -0.99 1.30
C MET A 229 15.97 -0.32 2.64
N TYR A 230 16.31 0.97 2.80
CA TYR A 230 15.96 1.73 4.00
C TYR A 230 14.44 1.78 4.21
N ALA A 231 13.67 2.12 3.18
CA ALA A 231 12.23 2.22 3.33
C ALA A 231 11.55 0.88 3.56
N LEU A 232 11.91 -0.18 2.80
CA LEU A 232 11.36 -1.51 3.06
C LEU A 232 11.64 -1.97 4.49
N THR A 233 12.81 -1.63 5.03
CA THR A 233 13.16 -1.93 6.42
C THR A 233 12.25 -1.19 7.40
N GLN A 234 12.02 0.10 7.20
CA GLN A 234 11.11 0.90 8.04
C GLN A 234 9.67 0.38 7.97
N VAL A 235 9.21 0.02 6.77
CA VAL A 235 7.88 -0.54 6.52
C VAL A 235 7.70 -1.87 7.26
N GLN A 236 8.71 -2.76 7.26
CA GLN A 236 8.66 -4.01 8.04
C GLN A 236 8.61 -3.76 9.56
N GLN A 237 9.37 -2.78 10.07
CA GLN A 237 9.32 -2.41 11.48
C GLN A 237 7.93 -1.89 11.87
N ALA A 238 7.31 -1.04 11.04
CA ALA A 238 5.96 -0.53 11.25
C ALA A 238 4.92 -1.66 11.23
N HIS A 239 4.97 -2.53 10.22
CA HIS A 239 4.02 -3.65 10.10
C HIS A 239 4.08 -4.60 11.29
N TYR A 240 5.28 -4.94 11.80
CA TYR A 240 5.41 -5.78 12.99
C TYR A 240 4.71 -5.16 14.21
N LEU A 241 4.81 -3.83 14.36
CA LEU A 241 4.24 -3.12 15.50
C LEU A 241 2.71 -3.01 15.42
N GLU A 242 2.14 -3.25 14.25
CA GLU A 242 0.69 -3.32 14.04
C GLU A 242 0.18 -4.76 14.13
N GLN A 243 0.87 -5.71 13.52
CA GLN A 243 0.37 -7.07 13.31
C GLN A 243 0.98 -8.12 14.24
N GLY A 244 2.02 -7.77 15.01
CA GLY A 244 2.78 -8.71 15.85
C GLY A 244 3.60 -9.74 15.06
N LYS A 245 3.70 -9.57 13.74
CA LYS A 245 4.43 -10.42 12.80
C LYS A 245 4.96 -9.58 11.64
N PHE A 246 6.07 -10.01 11.05
CA PHE A 246 6.60 -9.42 9.83
C PHE A 246 5.81 -9.91 8.61
N ALA A 247 5.69 -9.02 7.63
CA ALA A 247 5.09 -9.39 6.36
C ALA A 247 5.98 -10.36 5.61
N ARG A 248 5.35 -11.13 4.73
CA ARG A 248 6.02 -12.20 3.97
C ARG A 248 6.47 -11.74 2.60
N GLU A 249 5.77 -10.75 2.05
CA GLU A 249 5.91 -10.28 0.68
C GLU A 249 5.82 -8.74 0.67
N ILE A 250 6.35 -8.08 -0.36
CA ILE A 250 6.42 -6.60 -0.42
C ILE A 250 5.01 -6.04 -0.54
N GLU A 251 4.16 -6.75 -1.26
CA GLU A 251 2.77 -6.47 -1.54
C GLU A 251 1.89 -6.45 -0.27
N GLU A 252 2.29 -7.17 0.80
CA GLU A 252 1.56 -7.16 2.08
C GLU A 252 1.72 -5.84 2.84
N VAL A 253 2.78 -5.09 2.57
CA VAL A 253 3.17 -3.91 3.35
C VAL A 253 3.40 -2.65 2.53
N SER A 254 3.34 -2.80 1.22
CA SER A 254 3.73 -1.73 0.33
C SER A 254 2.68 -1.54 -0.73
N ILE A 255 1.95 -0.45 -0.58
CA ILE A 255 1.11 0.06 -1.64
C ILE A 255 2.05 0.81 -2.60
N GLY A 256 2.37 0.21 -3.75
CA GLY A 256 3.12 0.88 -4.82
C GLY A 256 4.65 0.76 -4.79
N LEU A 257 5.23 -0.15 -4.03
CA LEU A 257 6.67 -0.46 -4.11
C LEU A 257 6.92 -1.62 -5.09
N ARG A 258 7.88 -1.45 -6.02
CA ARG A 258 8.20 -2.44 -7.06
C ARG A 258 9.14 -3.53 -6.56
N THR A 259 8.85 -4.80 -6.82
CA THR A 259 9.77 -5.91 -6.50
C THR A 259 11.04 -5.91 -7.36
N GLU A 260 11.11 -5.04 -8.37
CA GLU A 260 12.22 -4.97 -9.32
C GLU A 260 12.35 -3.55 -9.89
N THR A 261 13.59 -3.08 -10.04
CA THR A 261 13.96 -1.85 -10.77
C THR A 261 14.87 -2.23 -11.94
N GLU A 262 15.46 -1.27 -12.67
CA GLU A 262 16.37 -1.60 -13.77
C GLU A 262 17.59 -2.42 -13.29
N SER A 263 18.13 -2.10 -12.12
CA SER A 263 19.41 -2.68 -11.64
C SER A 263 19.28 -3.71 -10.52
N TYR A 264 18.14 -3.76 -9.80
CA TYR A 264 17.98 -4.63 -8.63
C TYR A 264 16.67 -5.40 -8.61
N ARG A 265 16.70 -6.57 -7.96
CA ARG A 265 15.51 -7.30 -7.51
C ARG A 265 15.41 -7.26 -5.98
N TYR A 266 14.24 -6.90 -5.49
CA TYR A 266 13.94 -6.76 -4.07
C TYR A 266 13.03 -7.89 -3.61
N GLN A 267 13.31 -8.43 -2.44
CA GLN A 267 12.50 -9.51 -1.88
C GLN A 267 12.46 -9.43 -0.35
N ILE A 268 11.30 -9.68 0.24
CA ILE A 268 11.19 -10.07 1.64
C ILE A 268 11.35 -11.60 1.70
N VAL A 269 12.28 -12.04 2.55
CA VAL A 269 12.58 -13.45 2.77
C VAL A 269 12.13 -13.82 4.19
N PRO A 270 10.92 -14.41 4.33
CA PRO A 270 10.39 -14.89 5.60
C PRO A 270 11.38 -15.75 6.39
N GLN A 271 11.38 -15.59 7.71
CA GLN A 271 12.23 -16.37 8.62
C GLN A 271 11.35 -17.06 9.66
N GLY A 272 11.42 -18.39 9.72
CA GLY A 272 10.59 -19.17 10.63
C GLY A 272 9.11 -18.85 10.46
N ASP A 273 8.47 -18.42 11.56
CA ASP A 273 7.06 -18.00 11.61
C ASP A 273 6.85 -16.48 11.41
N ASN A 274 7.91 -15.74 11.11
CA ASN A 274 7.95 -14.28 10.96
C ASN A 274 7.63 -13.47 12.22
N THR A 275 7.75 -14.05 13.42
CA THR A 275 7.48 -13.31 14.66
C THR A 275 8.73 -12.76 15.34
N GLN A 276 9.92 -13.27 14.99
CA GLN A 276 11.18 -12.92 15.65
C GLN A 276 12.15 -12.14 14.76
N ASN A 277 12.10 -12.38 13.45
CA ASN A 277 12.93 -11.66 12.49
C ASN A 277 12.39 -11.78 11.06
N VAL A 278 12.89 -10.91 10.20
CA VAL A 278 12.66 -10.93 8.76
C VAL A 278 13.91 -10.46 8.04
N MET A 279 14.17 -11.01 6.86
CA MET A 279 15.25 -10.60 5.98
C MET A 279 14.67 -9.90 4.75
N ILE A 280 15.31 -8.84 4.28
CA ILE A 280 15.00 -8.16 3.02
C ILE A 280 16.27 -8.19 2.18
N THR A 281 16.17 -8.49 0.89
CA THR A 281 17.34 -8.48 -0.01
C THR A 281 17.13 -7.50 -1.15
N ALA A 282 18.23 -6.91 -1.61
CA ALA A 282 18.34 -6.25 -2.90
C ALA A 282 19.47 -6.94 -3.67
N VAL A 283 19.09 -7.74 -4.67
CA VAL A 283 20.03 -8.52 -5.49
C VAL A 283 20.35 -7.73 -6.75
N ALA A 284 21.61 -7.38 -6.94
CA ALA A 284 22.06 -6.75 -8.17
C ALA A 284 21.84 -7.68 -9.36
N LYS A 285 21.37 -7.09 -10.47
CA LYS A 285 21.23 -7.79 -11.76
C LYS A 285 22.52 -7.79 -12.57
N GLU A 286 23.39 -6.84 -12.29
CA GLU A 286 24.65 -6.64 -13.00
C GLU A 286 25.83 -6.95 -12.08
N ALA A 287 26.86 -7.61 -12.61
CA ALA A 287 27.97 -8.16 -11.83
C ALA A 287 28.88 -7.10 -11.20
N GLN A 288 28.83 -5.86 -11.70
CA GLN A 288 29.62 -4.73 -11.21
C GLN A 288 28.96 -3.96 -10.06
N LEU A 289 27.72 -4.30 -9.71
CA LEU A 289 27.01 -3.67 -8.60
C LEU A 289 27.09 -4.53 -7.32
N PRO A 290 27.13 -3.92 -6.13
CA PRO A 290 27.02 -4.65 -4.87
C PRO A 290 25.58 -5.16 -4.65
N SER A 291 25.40 -6.16 -3.79
CA SER A 291 24.08 -6.58 -3.32
C SER A 291 23.90 -6.26 -1.83
N TYR A 292 22.66 -6.24 -1.37
CA TYR A 292 22.32 -5.82 -0.02
C TYR A 292 21.39 -6.81 0.68
N THR A 293 21.53 -6.89 2.00
CA THR A 293 20.62 -7.61 2.90
C THR A 293 20.31 -6.73 4.10
N SER A 294 19.03 -6.49 4.36
CA SER A 294 18.55 -5.94 5.63
C SER A 294 18.02 -7.06 6.50
N ALA A 295 18.19 -6.94 7.81
CA ALA A 295 17.46 -7.75 8.76
C ALA A 295 16.79 -6.87 9.81
N VAL A 296 15.57 -7.23 10.17
CA VAL A 296 14.86 -6.69 11.32
C VAL A 296 14.71 -7.79 12.34
N PHE A 297 15.09 -7.52 13.59
CA PHE A 297 14.96 -8.43 14.72
C PHE A 297 14.05 -7.84 15.78
N VAL A 298 13.27 -8.70 16.41
CA VAL A 298 12.56 -8.38 17.65
C VAL A 298 13.52 -8.61 18.80
N THR A 299 13.63 -7.62 19.68
CA THR A 299 14.49 -7.69 20.87
C THR A 299 13.79 -7.04 22.06
N GLN A 300 14.38 -7.19 23.24
CA GLN A 300 13.95 -6.49 24.44
C GLN A 300 15.01 -5.50 24.89
N VAL A 301 14.64 -4.23 24.98
CA VAL A 301 15.46 -3.17 25.56
C VAL A 301 14.73 -2.65 26.78
N ASN A 302 15.38 -2.71 27.95
CA ASN A 302 14.80 -2.33 29.24
C ASN A 302 13.45 -3.02 29.55
N GLY A 303 13.33 -4.30 29.20
CA GLY A 303 12.11 -5.09 29.41
C GLY A 303 10.93 -4.73 28.51
N LYS A 304 11.13 -3.88 27.51
CA LYS A 304 10.13 -3.56 26.47
C LYS A 304 10.51 -4.22 25.16
N VAL A 305 9.54 -4.90 24.55
CA VAL A 305 9.67 -5.46 23.20
C VAL A 305 9.80 -4.31 22.20
N THR A 306 10.79 -4.40 21.33
CA THR A 306 11.06 -3.43 20.27
C THR A 306 11.66 -4.12 19.06
N THR A 307 11.80 -3.42 17.95
CA THR A 307 12.49 -3.90 16.75
C THR A 307 13.77 -3.12 16.52
N VAL A 308 14.81 -3.82 16.08
CA VAL A 308 16.08 -3.22 15.65
C VAL A 308 16.43 -3.74 14.27
N ALA A 309 17.12 -2.93 13.47
CA ALA A 309 17.41 -3.27 12.08
C ALA A 309 18.81 -2.86 11.65
N GLN A 310 19.32 -3.52 10.62
CA GLN A 310 20.62 -3.22 10.01
C GLN A 310 20.63 -3.65 8.55
N ILE A 311 21.20 -2.81 7.68
CA ILE A 311 21.47 -3.12 6.28
C ILE A 311 22.95 -3.46 6.10
N CYS A 312 23.24 -4.54 5.40
CA CYS A 312 24.56 -5.02 5.05
C CYS A 312 24.76 -4.95 3.53
N GLU A 313 25.88 -4.41 3.08
CA GLU A 313 26.30 -4.32 1.68
C GLU A 313 27.45 -5.31 1.43
N THR A 314 27.46 -6.01 0.29
CA THR A 314 28.62 -6.85 -0.08
C THR A 314 29.90 -6.01 -0.19
N ALA A 315 31.01 -6.52 0.33
CA ALA A 315 32.29 -5.82 0.30
C ALA A 315 32.88 -5.69 -1.11
N GLN A 316 32.42 -6.53 -2.05
CA GLN A 316 32.74 -6.51 -3.48
C GLN A 316 31.44 -6.61 -4.28
N PRO A 317 31.44 -6.17 -5.56
CA PRO A 317 30.32 -6.41 -6.47
C PRO A 317 29.90 -7.88 -6.50
N SER A 318 28.58 -8.12 -6.53
CA SER A 318 28.01 -9.45 -6.40
C SER A 318 26.55 -9.46 -6.84
N THR A 319 26.15 -10.51 -7.55
CA THR A 319 24.73 -10.83 -7.83
C THR A 319 24.13 -11.81 -6.82
N SER A 320 24.81 -12.00 -5.69
CA SER A 320 24.33 -12.74 -4.52
C SER A 320 24.35 -11.82 -3.30
N PRO A 321 23.23 -11.71 -2.56
CA PRO A 321 23.15 -10.84 -1.40
C PRO A 321 23.94 -11.43 -0.22
N PRO A 322 24.33 -10.60 0.77
CA PRO A 322 24.88 -11.10 2.03
C PRO A 322 23.92 -12.11 2.68
N ALA A 323 24.47 -13.07 3.44
CA ALA A 323 23.66 -13.95 4.28
C ALA A 323 22.90 -13.16 5.36
N MET A 324 22.00 -13.82 6.08
CA MET A 324 21.28 -13.22 7.22
C MET A 324 22.28 -12.65 8.25
N PRO A 325 22.17 -11.37 8.62
CA PRO A 325 22.91 -10.79 9.73
C PRO A 325 22.70 -11.54 11.05
N THR A 326 23.65 -11.42 11.98
CA THR A 326 23.53 -12.05 13.30
C THR A 326 22.68 -11.18 14.22
N ALA A 327 21.70 -11.79 14.86
CA ALA A 327 20.80 -11.14 15.81
C ALA A 327 21.57 -10.42 16.93
N PRO A 328 21.01 -9.33 17.49
CA PRO A 328 21.63 -8.66 18.62
C PRO A 328 21.71 -9.58 19.85
N ILE A 329 22.76 -9.42 20.63
CA ILE A 329 22.84 -10.02 21.97
C ILE A 329 21.81 -9.37 22.91
N ALA A 330 21.34 -10.12 23.91
CA ALA A 330 20.33 -9.62 24.84
C ALA A 330 20.74 -8.31 25.51
N GLY A 331 19.87 -7.29 25.44
CA GLY A 331 20.14 -5.95 25.96
C GLY A 331 20.96 -5.04 25.03
N SER A 332 21.32 -5.50 23.83
CA SER A 332 21.95 -4.70 22.78
C SER A 332 20.99 -4.46 21.61
N SER A 333 21.26 -3.39 20.85
CA SER A 333 20.64 -3.11 19.54
C SER A 333 21.58 -3.37 18.37
N GLU A 334 22.81 -3.83 18.64
CA GLU A 334 23.84 -4.01 17.62
C GLU A 334 23.63 -5.32 16.84
N ILE A 335 23.51 -5.20 15.52
CA ILE A 335 23.39 -6.31 14.58
C ILE A 335 24.67 -6.41 13.78
N GLN A 336 25.22 -7.63 13.66
CA GLN A 336 26.48 -7.85 12.96
C GLN A 336 26.26 -8.37 11.54
N CYS A 337 26.82 -7.67 10.57
CA CYS A 337 26.84 -8.11 9.18
C CYS A 337 27.75 -9.34 9.00
N PRO A 338 27.37 -10.30 8.12
CA PRO A 338 28.17 -11.49 7.91
C PRO A 338 29.50 -11.18 7.21
N ALA A 339 30.43 -12.14 7.25
CA ALA A 339 31.71 -12.03 6.56
C ALA A 339 31.52 -11.73 5.06
N GLY A 340 32.41 -10.89 4.50
CA GLY A 340 32.29 -10.44 3.12
C GLY A 340 31.27 -9.34 2.89
N SER A 341 30.71 -8.75 3.96
CA SER A 341 29.82 -7.59 3.90
C SER A 341 30.16 -6.55 4.96
N ARG A 342 29.65 -5.33 4.79
CA ARG A 342 29.83 -4.20 5.73
C ARG A 342 28.50 -3.60 6.11
N SER A 343 28.42 -3.07 7.33
CA SER A 343 27.25 -2.32 7.81
C SER A 343 27.12 -1.01 7.05
N LEU A 344 25.90 -0.72 6.61
CA LEU A 344 25.51 0.61 6.19
C LEU A 344 24.90 1.36 7.37
N GLN A 345 25.27 2.63 7.50
CA GLN A 345 24.61 3.50 8.46
C GLN A 345 23.17 3.74 7.98
N LEU A 346 22.20 3.23 8.74
CA LEU A 346 20.80 3.61 8.57
C LEU A 346 20.72 5.13 8.72
N LEU A 347 20.09 5.81 7.75
CA LEU A 347 20.06 7.27 7.72
C LEU A 347 19.63 7.80 9.11
N PRO A 348 20.42 8.68 9.74
CA PRO A 348 19.97 9.29 10.98
C PRO A 348 18.69 10.07 10.68
N SER A 349 17.67 9.91 11.53
CA SER A 349 16.64 10.92 11.65
C SER A 349 17.37 12.25 11.84
N ARG A 350 17.10 13.24 10.98
CA ARG A 350 17.72 14.57 11.08
C ARG A 350 17.32 15.20 12.42
N SER A 351 18.12 14.92 13.46
CA SER A 351 18.15 15.72 14.66
C SER A 351 18.85 17.03 14.31
N LYS A 352 18.13 18.12 14.57
CA LYS A 352 18.55 19.52 14.40
C LYS A 352 19.98 19.75 14.90
N ASN A 353 20.80 20.36 14.05
CA ASN A 353 21.59 21.56 14.37
C ASN A 353 22.38 21.98 13.13
N ALA A 354 21.72 22.72 12.23
CA ALA A 354 22.43 23.72 11.44
C ALA A 354 22.63 24.95 12.35
N SER A 355 23.63 24.88 13.21
CA SER A 355 24.19 26.09 13.79
C SER A 355 25.03 26.74 12.70
N VAL A 356 24.42 27.73 12.05
CA VAL A 356 25.12 28.71 11.22
C VAL A 356 26.06 29.46 12.17
N GLU A 357 27.32 29.05 12.21
CA GLU A 357 28.39 29.84 12.80
C GLU A 357 28.76 30.91 11.77
N MET A 358 28.09 32.05 11.85
CA MET A 358 28.54 33.29 11.23
C MET A 358 29.81 33.73 11.96
N ALA A 359 30.96 33.31 11.45
CA ALA A 359 32.24 33.90 11.83
C ALA A 359 32.29 35.33 11.30
N GLY A 360 31.96 36.28 12.18
CA GLY A 360 32.48 37.64 12.09
C GLY A 360 33.98 37.60 12.31
N GLY A 361 34.73 38.01 11.28
CA GLY A 361 36.17 38.22 11.33
C GLY A 361 36.47 39.61 10.77
N GLU A 362 36.55 40.57 11.67
CA GLU A 362 37.02 41.94 11.45
C GLU A 362 38.57 41.96 11.54
N GLU A 363 39.19 42.76 10.66
CA GLU A 363 40.57 43.30 10.66
C GLU A 363 41.82 42.39 10.74
N ASN A 364 42.66 42.46 9.70
CA ASN A 364 43.97 43.15 9.74
C ASN A 364 44.71 43.04 8.40
N GLY A 365 45.14 44.18 7.83
CA GLY A 365 46.08 44.25 6.69
C GLY A 365 45.79 45.37 5.70
#